data_AF-A0A7X3IEP5-F1
#
_entry.id   AF-A0A7X3IEP5-F1
#
_cell.length_a   1.000
_cell.length_b   1.000
_cell.length_c   1.000
_cell.angle_alpha   90.00
_cell.angle_beta   90.00
_cell.angle_gamma   90.00
#
_symmetry.space_group_name_H-M   'P 1'
#
loop_
_entity.id
_entity.type
_entity.pdbx_description
1 polymer ?
#
loop_
_entity_poly.entity_id
_entity_poly.type
_entity_poly.pdbx_seq_one_letter_code
_entity_poly.pdbx_strand_id
1 'polypeptide(L)'
;MTRHVVTRHAATRHAAHAIDTKYIRLIQQQQIELALVRAERDAALLERDLARARSNAAATLLDAVVESLRPYGFGRKRFLARIRRAARLIPNQGPESVQHALLYEGSNRILGRETLRPTPTGPT
;
A
#
# COMPACT_ATOMS: atom_id res chain seq x y z
N MET A 1 49.21 18.15 47.79
CA MET A 1 48.98 18.62 46.40
C MET A 1 48.07 17.67 45.60
N THR A 2 47.03 17.07 46.20
CA THR A 2 46.32 15.91 45.60
C THR A 2 44.87 16.21 45.17
N ARG A 3 44.34 17.40 45.50
CA ARG A 3 42.93 17.77 45.27
C ARG A 3 42.66 18.38 43.88
N HIS A 4 43.69 18.91 43.21
CA HIS A 4 43.55 19.55 41.88
C HIS A 4 43.58 18.58 40.69
N VAL A 5 44.15 17.39 40.83
CA VAL A 5 44.22 16.41 39.73
C VAL A 5 42.90 15.62 39.61
N VAL A 6 42.28 15.26 40.74
CA VAL A 6 41.01 14.51 40.77
C VAL A 6 39.84 15.33 40.21
N THR A 7 39.81 16.64 40.49
CA THR A 7 38.77 17.55 40.00
C THR A 7 38.86 17.78 38.49
N ARG A 8 40.08 17.82 37.93
CA ARG A 8 40.29 17.93 36.48
C ARG A 8 39.84 16.68 35.73
N HIS A 9 40.09 15.49 36.27
CA HIS A 9 39.64 14.21 35.68
C HIS A 9 38.13 13.95 35.81
N ALA A 10 37.45 14.54 36.80
CA ALA A 10 36.00 14.47 36.91
C ALA A 10 35.32 15.40 35.89
N ALA A 11 35.86 16.61 35.69
CA ALA A 11 35.34 17.58 34.72
C ALA A 11 35.49 17.09 33.26
N THR A 12 36.63 16.50 32.89
CA THR A 12 36.82 15.93 31.54
C THR A 12 35.92 14.72 31.27
N ARG A 13 35.67 13.86 32.26
CA ARG A 13 34.71 12.76 32.12
C ARG A 13 33.28 13.24 31.94
N HIS A 14 32.85 14.26 32.68
CA HIS A 14 31.52 14.86 32.50
C HIS A 14 31.36 15.52 31.13
N ALA A 15 32.39 16.22 30.64
CA ALA A 15 32.36 16.84 29.31
C ALA A 15 32.32 15.79 28.19
N ALA A 16 33.12 14.72 28.29
CA ALA A 16 33.08 13.60 27.35
C ALA A 16 31.69 12.93 27.34
N HIS A 17 31.13 12.64 28.52
CA HIS A 17 29.81 12.02 28.63
C HIS A 17 28.68 12.89 28.07
N ALA A 18 28.76 14.22 28.24
CA ALA A 18 27.79 15.16 27.66
C ALA A 18 27.88 15.22 26.13
N ILE A 19 29.10 15.16 25.57
CA ILE A 19 29.35 15.09 24.13
C ILE A 19 28.80 13.78 23.56
N ASP A 20 29.09 12.65 24.19
CA ASP A 20 28.59 11.32 23.78
C ASP A 20 27.06 11.29 23.80
N THR A 21 26.44 11.81 24.88
CA THR A 21 24.99 11.87 25.00
C THR A 21 24.35 12.71 23.89
N LYS A 22 25.00 13.82 23.50
CA LYS A 22 24.53 14.67 22.39
C LYS A 22 24.60 13.91 21.06
N TYR A 23 25.71 13.23 20.78
CA TYR A 23 25.86 12.45 19.55
C TYR A 23 24.91 11.26 19.48
N ILE A 24 24.69 10.56 20.59
CA ILE A 24 23.72 9.47 20.66
C ILE A 24 22.32 9.97 20.31
N ARG A 25 21.89 11.11 20.86
CA ARG A 25 20.58 11.70 20.51
C ARG A 25 20.50 12.10 19.04
N LEU A 26 21.56 12.69 18.50
CA LEU A 26 21.59 13.09 17.09
C LEU A 26 21.45 11.88 16.17
N ILE A 27 22.17 10.79 16.45
CA ILE A 27 22.09 9.54 15.69
C ILE A 27 20.68 8.96 15.78
N GLN A 28 20.10 8.94 16.98
CA GLN A 28 18.72 8.47 17.18
C GLN A 28 17.72 9.31 16.38
N GLN A 29 17.85 10.64 16.41
CA GLN A 29 16.98 11.53 15.65
C GLN A 29 17.10 11.27 14.14
N GLN A 30 18.32 11.14 13.62
CA GLN A 30 18.57 10.83 12.22
C GLN A 30 17.97 9.47 11.81
N GLN A 31 18.02 8.48 12.70
CA GLN A 31 17.39 7.17 12.45
C GLN A 31 15.87 7.25 12.41
N ILE A 32 15.26 8.07 13.29
CA ILE A 32 13.81 8.29 13.30
C ILE A 32 13.38 9.00 12.02
N GLU A 33 14.08 10.07 11.62
CA GLU A 33 13.80 10.80 10.38
C GLU A 33 13.91 9.88 9.16
N LEU A 34 14.96 9.06 9.09
CA LEU A 34 15.13 8.10 8.01
C LEU A 34 14.03 7.03 7.99
N ALA A 35 13.61 6.53 9.16
CA ALA A 35 12.54 5.56 9.27
C ALA A 35 11.20 6.15 8.80
N LEU A 36 10.92 7.41 9.14
CA LEU A 36 9.72 8.11 8.72
C LEU A 36 9.68 8.27 7.19
N VAL A 37 10.75 8.78 6.59
CA VAL A 37 10.85 8.96 5.12
C VAL A 37 10.66 7.62 4.40
N ARG A 38 11.23 6.54 4.93
CA ARG A 38 11.04 5.19 4.35
C ARG A 38 9.59 4.73 4.44
N ALA A 39 8.95 4.92 5.58
CA ALA A 39 7.55 4.54 5.76
C ALA A 39 6.61 5.32 4.83
N GLU A 40 6.82 6.63 4.68
CA GLU A 40 6.06 7.47 3.74
C GLU A 40 6.23 7.01 2.29
N ARG A 41 7.48 6.72 1.89
CA ARG A 41 7.79 6.19 0.56
C ARG A 41 7.09 4.86 0.33
N ASP A 42 7.17 3.94 1.29
CA ASP A 42 6.57 2.61 1.18
C ASP A 42 5.04 2.69 1.08
N ALA A 43 4.41 3.57 1.85
CA ALA A 43 2.97 3.85 1.76
C ALA A 43 2.58 4.42 0.38
N ALA A 44 3.37 5.37 -0.15
CA ALA A 44 3.12 5.94 -1.47
C ALA A 44 3.27 4.90 -2.60
N LEU A 45 4.25 3.99 -2.50
CA LEU A 45 4.41 2.89 -3.43
C LEU A 45 3.22 1.92 -3.37
N LEU A 46 2.76 1.58 -2.16
CA LEU A 46 1.61 0.71 -1.97
C LEU A 46 0.34 1.31 -2.58
N GLU A 47 0.07 2.59 -2.32
CA GLU A 47 -1.10 3.28 -2.89
C GLU A 47 -1.03 3.32 -4.42
N ARG A 48 0.14 3.64 -4.98
CA ARG A 48 0.35 3.62 -6.44
C ARG A 48 0.09 2.24 -7.03
N ASP A 49 0.63 1.19 -6.44
CA ASP A 49 0.51 -0.17 -6.94
C ASP A 49 -0.95 -0.66 -6.88
N LEU A 50 -1.66 -0.27 -5.83
CA LEU A 50 -3.07 -0.56 -5.66
C LEU A 50 -3.94 0.24 -6.65
N ALA A 51 -3.64 1.52 -6.90
CA ALA A 51 -4.30 2.30 -7.95
C ALA A 51 -4.07 1.70 -9.36
N ARG A 52 -2.86 1.20 -9.62
CA ARG A 52 -2.53 0.50 -10.86
C ARG A 52 -3.29 -0.82 -11.00
N ALA A 53 -3.35 -1.62 -9.92
CA ALA A 53 -4.13 -2.85 -9.88
C ALA A 53 -5.62 -2.58 -10.17
N ARG A 54 -6.21 -1.54 -9.57
CA ARG A 54 -7.59 -1.09 -9.86
C ARG A 54 -7.79 -0.73 -11.32
N SER A 55 -6.88 0.07 -11.88
CA SER A 55 -6.95 0.51 -13.27
C SER A 55 -6.88 -0.68 -14.25
N ASN A 56 -5.95 -1.61 -14.01
CA ASN A 56 -5.80 -2.81 -14.85
C ASN A 56 -7.01 -3.74 -14.77
N ALA A 57 -7.55 -3.96 -13.57
CA ALA A 57 -8.77 -4.76 -13.38
C ALA A 57 -9.97 -4.10 -14.08
N ALA A 58 -10.11 -2.78 -13.98
CA ALA A 58 -11.18 -2.04 -14.66
C ALA A 58 -11.08 -2.13 -16.18
N ALA A 59 -9.88 -1.94 -16.75
CA ALA A 59 -9.64 -2.11 -18.19
C ALA A 59 -10.01 -3.53 -18.65
N THR A 60 -9.56 -4.55 -17.91
CA THR A 60 -9.88 -5.96 -18.19
C THR A 60 -11.40 -6.22 -18.17
N LEU A 61 -12.13 -5.63 -17.22
CA LEU A 61 -13.58 -5.76 -17.13
C LEU A 61 -14.27 -5.10 -18.32
N LEU A 62 -13.83 -3.90 -18.72
CA LEU A 62 -14.38 -3.17 -19.87
C LEU A 62 -14.14 -3.94 -21.17
N ASP A 63 -12.92 -4.42 -21.41
CA ASP A 63 -12.58 -5.24 -22.58
C ASP A 63 -13.44 -6.51 -22.61
N ALA A 64 -13.58 -7.19 -21.47
CA ALA A 64 -14.42 -8.37 -21.36
C ALA A 64 -15.90 -8.06 -21.65
N VAL A 65 -16.41 -6.90 -21.23
CA VAL A 65 -17.78 -6.46 -21.55
C VAL A 65 -17.92 -6.20 -23.04
N VAL A 66 -17.08 -5.33 -23.61
CA VAL A 66 -17.14 -4.92 -25.02
C VAL A 66 -17.08 -6.15 -25.92
N GLU A 67 -16.13 -7.05 -25.67
CA GLU A 67 -15.99 -8.25 -26.49
C GLU A 67 -17.10 -9.31 -26.23
N SER A 68 -17.94 -9.12 -25.21
CA SER A 68 -19.08 -9.99 -24.91
C SER A 68 -20.42 -9.41 -25.39
N LEU A 69 -20.43 -8.17 -25.89
CA LEU A 69 -21.57 -7.58 -26.56
C LEU A 69 -21.78 -8.23 -27.94
N ARG A 70 -23.05 -8.41 -28.30
CA ARG A 70 -23.52 -8.89 -29.60
C ARG A 70 -24.58 -7.92 -30.13
N PRO A 71 -24.90 -7.97 -31.44
CA PRO A 71 -25.94 -7.11 -32.02
C PRO A 71 -27.29 -7.14 -31.29
N TYR A 72 -27.60 -8.23 -30.59
CA TYR A 72 -28.86 -8.42 -29.87
C TYR A 72 -28.68 -8.66 -28.35
N GLY A 73 -27.53 -8.33 -27.76
CA GLY A 73 -27.38 -8.34 -26.29
C GLY A 73 -26.06 -8.85 -25.73
N PHE A 74 -26.05 -9.14 -24.43
CA PHE A 74 -24.84 -9.45 -23.67
C PHE A 74 -24.65 -10.96 -23.42
N GLY A 75 -23.51 -11.50 -23.85
CA GLY A 75 -23.17 -12.92 -23.71
C GLY A 75 -22.51 -13.26 -22.36
N ARG A 76 -23.30 -13.47 -21.31
CA ARG A 76 -22.81 -13.83 -19.95
C ARG A 76 -21.73 -14.91 -19.91
N LYS A 77 -21.91 -16.01 -20.66
CA LYS A 77 -20.94 -17.13 -20.69
C LYS A 77 -19.59 -16.70 -21.27
N ARG A 78 -19.59 -15.83 -22.29
CA ARG A 78 -18.37 -15.29 -22.92
C ARG A 78 -17.65 -14.33 -21.98
N PHE A 79 -18.40 -13.46 -21.32
CA PHE A 79 -17.87 -12.55 -20.32
C PHE A 79 -17.13 -13.32 -19.22
N LEU A 80 -17.80 -14.29 -18.59
CA LEU A 80 -17.18 -15.11 -17.55
C LEU A 80 -15.96 -15.91 -18.05
N ALA A 81 -15.98 -16.42 -19.29
CA ALA A 81 -14.84 -17.10 -19.87
C ALA A 81 -13.63 -16.16 -20.03
N ARG A 82 -13.85 -14.91 -20.44
CA ARG A 82 -12.80 -13.89 -20.55
C ARG A 82 -12.23 -13.51 -19.20
N ILE A 83 -13.08 -13.23 -18.21
CA ILE A 83 -12.63 -12.90 -16.86
C ILE A 83 -11.78 -14.05 -16.28
N ARG A 84 -12.22 -15.30 -16.44
CA ARG A 84 -11.42 -16.46 -15.98
C ARG A 84 -10.08 -16.57 -16.70
N ARG A 85 -10.02 -16.27 -18.00
CA ARG A 85 -8.77 -16.27 -18.75
C ARG A 85 -7.83 -15.19 -18.25
N ALA A 86 -8.35 -13.97 -18.05
CA ALA A 86 -7.56 -12.86 -17.52
C ALA A 86 -7.05 -13.14 -16.10
N ALA A 87 -7.91 -13.66 -15.22
CA ALA A 87 -7.54 -14.01 -13.85
C ALA A 87 -6.38 -15.02 -13.79
N ARG A 88 -6.30 -15.98 -14.72
CA ARG A 88 -5.18 -16.93 -14.78
C ARG A 88 -3.82 -16.30 -15.08
N LEU A 89 -3.79 -15.11 -15.68
CA LEU A 89 -2.56 -14.38 -15.99
C LEU A 89 -2.08 -13.53 -14.81
N ILE A 90 -2.92 -13.35 -13.79
CA ILE A 90 -2.61 -12.51 -12.62
C ILE A 90 -1.90 -13.37 -11.58
N PRO A 91 -0.71 -12.94 -11.10
CA PRO A 91 -0.02 -13.64 -10.02
C PRO A 91 -0.89 -13.79 -8.75
N ASN A 92 -0.77 -14.92 -8.08
CA ASN A 92 -1.52 -15.20 -6.84
C ASN A 92 -0.94 -14.51 -5.60
N GLN A 93 0.24 -13.90 -5.71
CA GLN A 93 0.98 -13.30 -4.59
C GLN A 93 1.48 -11.90 -4.99
N GLY A 94 1.76 -11.07 -3.99
CA GLY A 94 2.24 -9.70 -4.19
C GLY A 94 1.11 -8.69 -4.45
N PRO A 95 1.46 -7.43 -4.76
CA PRO A 95 0.49 -6.33 -4.88
C PRO A 95 -0.53 -6.56 -6.01
N GLU A 96 -0.15 -7.30 -7.06
CA GLU A 96 -1.02 -7.60 -8.19
C GLU A 96 -2.14 -8.60 -7.86
N SER A 97 -1.99 -9.37 -6.77
CA SER A 97 -3.01 -10.35 -6.33
C SER A 97 -4.36 -9.69 -5.99
N VAL A 98 -4.35 -8.41 -5.60
CA VAL A 98 -5.56 -7.60 -5.35
C VAL A 98 -6.47 -7.53 -6.57
N GLN A 99 -5.92 -7.67 -7.78
CA GLN A 99 -6.71 -7.67 -9.02
C GLN A 99 -7.71 -8.84 -9.07
N HIS A 100 -7.43 -9.99 -8.44
CA HIS A 100 -8.37 -11.11 -8.39
C HIS A 100 -9.67 -10.73 -7.68
N ALA A 101 -9.56 -10.04 -6.53
CA ALA A 101 -10.71 -9.57 -5.77
C ALA A 101 -11.52 -8.54 -6.56
N LEU A 102 -10.83 -7.61 -7.22
CA LEU A 102 -11.45 -6.56 -8.02
C LEU A 102 -12.16 -7.12 -9.27
N LEU A 103 -11.57 -8.12 -9.94
CA LEU A 103 -12.22 -8.81 -11.05
C LEU A 103 -13.45 -9.57 -10.58
N TYR A 104 -13.40 -10.20 -9.41
CA TYR A 104 -14.54 -10.90 -8.82
C TYR A 104 -15.70 -9.95 -8.49
N GLU A 105 -15.42 -8.89 -7.72
CA GLU A 105 -16.39 -7.85 -7.35
C GLU A 105 -16.98 -7.18 -8.59
N GLY A 106 -16.13 -6.68 -9.50
CA GLY A 106 -16.57 -6.02 -10.72
C GLY A 106 -17.40 -6.93 -11.62
N SER A 107 -17.06 -8.22 -11.70
CA SER A 107 -17.85 -9.20 -12.43
C SER A 107 -19.23 -9.41 -11.80
N ASN A 108 -19.31 -9.49 -10.48
CA ASN A 108 -20.59 -9.65 -9.79
C ASN A 108 -21.46 -8.40 -9.94
N ARG A 109 -20.87 -7.20 -9.87
CA ARG A 109 -21.57 -5.95 -10.13
C ARG A 109 -22.14 -5.88 -11.54
N ILE A 110 -21.34 -6.18 -12.58
CA ILE A 110 -21.79 -6.19 -13.98
C ILE A 110 -22.91 -7.22 -14.20
N LEU A 111 -22.82 -8.37 -13.54
CA LEU A 111 -23.82 -9.42 -13.63
C LEU A 111 -25.06 -9.17 -12.77
N GLY A 112 -25.16 -8.02 -12.09
CA GLY A 112 -26.26 -7.67 -11.19
C GLY A 112 -26.40 -8.60 -9.99
N ARG A 113 -25.30 -9.27 -9.59
CA ARG A 113 -25.27 -10.21 -8.45
C ARG A 113 -24.88 -9.55 -7.14
N GLU A 114 -24.31 -8.36 -7.21
CA GLU A 114 -23.99 -7.55 -6.05
C GLU A 114 -25.12 -6.54 -5.87
N THR A 115 -25.94 -6.75 -4.84
CA THR A 115 -26.90 -5.74 -4.39
C THR A 115 -26.10 -4.54 -3.92
N LEU A 116 -26.34 -3.39 -4.55
CA LEU A 116 -25.85 -2.09 -4.10
C LEU A 116 -26.04 -2.03 -2.57
N ARG A 117 -24.97 -2.13 -1.77
CA ARG A 117 -25.09 -1.85 -0.33
C ARG A 117 -25.40 -0.35 -0.26
N PRO A 118 -26.58 0.09 0.20
CA PRO A 118 -26.82 1.51 0.41
C PRO A 118 -25.77 2.00 1.40
N THR A 119 -24.96 2.97 0.98
CA THR A 119 -24.11 3.72 1.90
C THR A 119 -25.04 4.32 2.96
N PRO A 120 -24.79 4.13 4.27
CA PRO A 120 -25.52 4.86 5.28
C PRO A 120 -25.30 6.34 5.02
N THR A 121 -26.35 7.04 4.60
CA THR A 121 -26.41 8.49 4.64
C THR A 121 -26.02 8.94 6.04
N GLY A 122 -25.07 9.87 6.13
CA GLY A 122 -24.48 10.35 7.38
C GLY A 122 -25.52 10.85 8.39
N PRO A 123 -25.12 11.01 9.67
CA PRO A 123 -26.06 11.23 10.76
C PRO A 123 -26.76 12.60 10.65
N THR A 124 -28.06 12.57 10.93
CA THR A 124 -28.89 13.73 11.32
C THR A 124 -28.43 14.32 12.64
#